data_AF-A0A918UG06-F1
#
_entry.id   AF-A0A918UG06-F1
#
_cell.length_a   1.000
_cell.length_b   1.000
_cell.length_c   1.000
_cell.angle_alpha   90.00
_cell.angle_beta   90.00
_cell.angle_gamma   90.00
#
_symmetry.space_group_name_H-M   'P 1'
#
loop_
_entity.id
_entity.type
_entity.pdbx_description
1 polymer ?
#
loop_
_entity_poly.entity_id
_entity_poly.type
_entity_poly.pdbx_seq_one_letter_code
_entity_poly.pdbx_strand_id
1 'polypeptide(L)'
;MRYVDEYRDAGKARALAARIAELCDPGRTYTFMEVCGGHTHTIYKHGIEDHLPDNVRLVHGPGCPVCVIPMGRVDDALHIAGQPDVIMTSFGDMMRVPGGSASFLDAKAAGADIRMVYSPLDALKIARRNPGRRVVFMAIGFETTTPSTAMTVLRAADEGLDNFSVFCNHVTIIPAIKAILDSPDLRLDGFIGPGHVSTVIGCRPYEFIAAEYGRPLVVAGFEPLDILQSIHLLLTQLAENRVAVENQYGRVVPWDGNGKALRVLSQVMEVRPHFEWRGLGFISHSALRLREAYAAYDAERLFDLPGVRVADPKSCQCGEVLKGVLKPWQCKVFGTACTPETPIGTCMVSSEGACAAYYNFGRFDRAGVREAIRS
;
A
#
# COMPACT_ATOMS: atom_id res chain seq x y z
N MET A 1 -5.05 12.93 -21.33
CA MET A 1 -3.63 12.82 -20.93
C MET A 1 -2.83 12.62 -22.21
N ARG A 2 -2.06 13.61 -22.67
CA ARG A 2 -1.09 13.37 -23.76
C ARG A 2 -0.07 12.34 -23.24
N TYR A 3 0.41 11.42 -24.08
CA TYR A 3 1.44 10.39 -23.81
C TYR A 3 1.03 8.98 -23.30
N VAL A 4 -0.24 8.68 -22.97
CA VAL A 4 -0.62 7.32 -22.49
C VAL A 4 -0.34 6.24 -23.54
N ASP A 5 -0.57 6.54 -24.82
CA ASP A 5 -0.34 5.60 -25.91
C ASP A 5 1.16 5.33 -26.14
N GLU A 6 2.01 6.34 -25.94
CA GLU A 6 3.46 6.20 -26.11
C GLU A 6 4.13 5.36 -25.01
N TYR A 7 3.56 5.38 -23.80
CA TYR A 7 4.02 4.59 -22.65
C TYR A 7 3.40 3.18 -22.58
N ARG A 8 2.54 2.85 -23.55
CA ARG A 8 1.92 1.52 -23.74
C ARG A 8 2.26 0.90 -25.10
N ASP A 9 3.25 1.46 -25.80
CA ASP A 9 3.69 0.98 -27.10
C ASP A 9 4.34 -0.41 -27.02
N ALA A 10 3.71 -1.39 -27.68
CA ALA A 10 4.16 -2.78 -27.67
C ALA A 10 5.52 -2.99 -28.38
N GLY A 11 5.87 -2.15 -29.35
CA GLY A 11 7.17 -2.19 -30.03
C GLY A 11 8.29 -1.75 -29.09
N LYS A 12 8.09 -0.64 -28.37
CA LYS A 12 9.03 -0.17 -27.34
C LYS A 12 9.17 -1.16 -26.20
N ALA A 13 8.08 -1.79 -25.77
CA ALA A 13 8.11 -2.80 -24.70
C ALA A 13 8.96 -4.01 -25.09
N ARG A 14 8.79 -4.52 -26.31
CA ARG A 14 9.62 -5.64 -26.83
C ARG A 14 11.10 -5.26 -26.96
N ALA A 15 11.40 -4.07 -27.46
CA ALA A 15 12.78 -3.60 -27.57
C ALA A 15 13.45 -3.47 -26.19
N LEU A 16 12.70 -3.00 -25.19
CA LEU A 16 13.21 -2.87 -23.83
C LEU A 16 13.39 -4.22 -23.13
N ALA A 17 12.46 -5.17 -23.34
CA ALA A 17 12.60 -6.55 -22.89
C ALA A 17 13.85 -7.24 -23.47
N ALA A 18 14.15 -7.02 -24.75
CA ALA A 18 15.37 -7.53 -25.36
C ALA A 18 16.64 -6.97 -24.69
N ARG A 19 16.68 -5.66 -24.44
CA ARG A 19 17.79 -5.02 -23.71
C ARG A 19 17.92 -5.52 -22.27
N ILE A 20 16.80 -5.79 -21.59
CA ILE A 20 16.80 -6.40 -20.26
C ILE A 20 17.45 -7.78 -20.32
N ALA A 21 17.10 -8.60 -21.33
CA ALA A 21 17.68 -9.93 -21.49
C ALA A 21 19.19 -9.91 -21.72
N GLU A 22 19.70 -8.91 -22.47
CA GLU A 22 21.14 -8.73 -22.69
C GLU A 22 21.93 -8.39 -21.42
N LEU A 23 21.30 -7.79 -20.41
CA LEU A 23 21.92 -7.43 -19.13
C LEU A 23 21.93 -8.58 -18.11
N CYS A 24 21.20 -9.66 -18.36
CA CYS A 24 21.04 -10.75 -17.42
C CYS A 24 22.16 -11.80 -17.58
N ASP A 25 22.93 -12.01 -16.51
CA ASP A 25 23.95 -13.05 -16.48
C ASP A 25 23.32 -14.46 -16.46
N PRO A 26 23.81 -15.39 -17.31
CA PRO A 26 23.37 -16.78 -17.26
C PRO A 26 23.62 -17.41 -15.88
N GLY A 27 22.58 -18.00 -15.29
CA GLY A 27 22.68 -18.69 -13.99
C GLY A 27 22.55 -17.79 -12.76
N ARG A 28 22.46 -16.46 -12.93
CA ARG A 28 22.12 -15.54 -11.83
C ARG A 28 20.62 -15.25 -11.85
N THR A 29 19.99 -15.28 -10.67
CA THR A 29 18.62 -14.79 -10.46
C THR A 29 18.66 -13.38 -9.90
N TYR A 30 17.89 -12.48 -10.50
CA TYR A 30 17.69 -11.10 -10.05
C TYR A 30 16.34 -10.99 -9.38
N THR A 31 16.29 -10.55 -8.12
CA THR A 31 15.04 -10.37 -7.38
C THR A 31 14.83 -8.89 -7.07
N PHE A 32 13.80 -8.29 -7.68
CA PHE A 32 13.41 -6.91 -7.43
C PHE A 32 12.08 -6.83 -6.69
N MET A 33 12.01 -6.00 -5.64
CA MET A 33 10.76 -5.77 -4.93
C MET A 33 10.16 -4.42 -5.34
N GLU A 34 8.89 -4.43 -5.73
CA GLU A 34 8.10 -3.20 -5.77
C GLU A 34 7.37 -3.01 -4.44
N VAL A 35 7.16 -1.76 -4.03
CA VAL A 35 6.49 -1.40 -2.78
C VAL A 35 5.34 -0.42 -3.02
N CYS A 36 4.57 -0.66 -4.08
CA CYS A 36 3.40 0.12 -4.45
C CYS A 36 2.30 -0.74 -5.08
N GLY A 37 1.13 -0.79 -4.47
CA GLY A 37 -0.01 -1.53 -5.00
C GLY A 37 -0.43 -1.14 -6.43
N GLY A 38 -0.19 0.12 -6.84
CA GLY A 38 -0.36 0.54 -8.22
C GLY A 38 0.63 -0.12 -9.19
N HIS A 39 1.88 -0.36 -8.78
CA HIS A 39 2.85 -1.14 -9.55
C HIS A 39 2.44 -2.60 -9.63
N THR A 40 2.03 -3.21 -8.51
CA THR A 40 1.43 -4.56 -8.48
C THR A 40 0.32 -4.71 -9.51
N HIS A 41 -0.61 -3.76 -9.50
CA HIS A 41 -1.74 -3.74 -10.41
C HIS A 41 -1.27 -3.69 -11.88
N THR A 42 -0.36 -2.78 -12.22
CA THR A 42 0.18 -2.67 -13.59
C THR A 42 0.94 -3.94 -14.01
N ILE A 43 1.78 -4.49 -13.13
CA ILE A 43 2.56 -5.71 -13.39
C ILE A 43 1.65 -6.85 -13.81
N TYR A 44 0.60 -7.12 -13.03
CA TYR A 44 -0.32 -8.22 -13.31
C TYR A 44 -1.26 -7.92 -14.48
N LYS A 45 -1.89 -6.74 -14.50
CA LYS A 45 -2.84 -6.35 -15.54
C LYS A 45 -2.23 -6.40 -16.94
N HIS A 46 -0.97 -6.01 -17.07
CA HIS A 46 -0.27 -5.96 -18.34
C HIS A 46 0.68 -7.15 -18.57
N GLY A 47 0.76 -8.10 -17.64
CA GLY A 47 1.62 -9.28 -17.77
C GLY A 47 3.10 -8.90 -17.93
N ILE A 48 3.60 -7.95 -17.15
CA ILE A 48 4.99 -7.47 -17.26
C ILE A 48 5.98 -8.61 -17.04
N GLU A 49 5.71 -9.52 -16.10
CA GLU A 49 6.54 -10.71 -15.87
C GLU A 49 6.67 -11.60 -17.12
N ASP A 50 5.66 -11.67 -17.99
CA ASP A 50 5.70 -12.46 -19.24
C ASP A 50 6.70 -11.93 -20.27
N HIS A 51 7.12 -10.66 -20.11
CA HIS A 51 8.09 -9.98 -20.97
C HIS A 51 9.50 -9.98 -20.40
N LEU A 52 9.70 -10.52 -19.20
CA LEU A 52 11.01 -10.59 -18.55
C LEU A 52 11.65 -11.96 -18.77
N PRO A 53 12.99 -12.03 -18.76
CA PRO A 53 13.69 -13.30 -18.66
C PRO A 53 13.26 -14.09 -17.40
N ASP A 54 13.22 -15.42 -17.47
CA ASP A 54 12.78 -16.28 -16.36
C ASP A 54 13.65 -16.12 -15.08
N ASN A 55 14.87 -15.59 -15.22
CA ASN A 55 15.77 -15.30 -14.12
C ASN A 55 15.61 -13.89 -13.52
N VAL A 56 14.63 -13.09 -13.97
CA VAL A 56 14.23 -11.83 -13.34
C VAL A 56 12.90 -12.03 -12.60
N ARG A 57 12.93 -11.94 -11.28
CA ARG A 57 11.79 -12.15 -10.41
C ARG A 57 11.32 -10.84 -9.81
N LEU A 58 10.02 -10.55 -9.93
CA LEU A 58 9.37 -9.45 -9.23
C LEU A 58 8.72 -9.94 -7.94
N VAL A 59 8.92 -9.18 -6.86
CA VAL A 59 8.40 -9.45 -5.53
C VAL A 59 7.46 -8.32 -5.13
N HIS A 60 6.32 -8.70 -4.56
CA HIS A 60 5.31 -7.74 -4.11
C HIS A 60 5.48 -7.42 -2.64
N GLY A 61 5.97 -6.22 -2.36
CA GLY A 61 6.18 -5.73 -1.00
C GLY A 61 4.89 -5.21 -0.34
N PRO A 62 5.00 -4.64 0.88
CA PRO A 62 3.89 -4.04 1.62
C PRO A 62 3.50 -2.65 1.07
N GLY A 63 3.23 -2.58 -0.23
CA GLY A 63 2.89 -1.36 -0.97
C GLY A 63 1.41 -1.01 -1.02
N CYS A 64 0.56 -1.76 -0.31
CA CYS A 64 -0.89 -1.55 -0.24
C CYS A 64 -1.28 -1.23 1.21
N PRO A 65 -1.70 0.01 1.52
CA PRO A 65 -1.95 0.42 2.91
C PRO A 65 -3.14 -0.33 3.53
N VAL A 66 -4.16 -0.63 2.73
CA VAL A 66 -5.29 -1.49 3.11
C VAL A 66 -4.84 -2.91 3.43
N CYS A 67 -3.79 -3.39 2.76
CA CYS A 67 -3.29 -4.74 2.94
C CYS A 67 -2.59 -4.92 4.29
N VAL A 68 -2.01 -3.85 4.82
CA VAL A 68 -1.18 -3.86 6.03
C VAL A 68 -1.94 -3.38 7.28
N ILE A 69 -3.22 -3.02 7.17
CA ILE A 69 -4.02 -2.62 8.34
C ILE A 69 -4.27 -3.81 9.28
N PRO A 70 -3.94 -3.71 10.58
CA PRO A 70 -4.22 -4.76 11.55
C PRO A 70 -5.73 -4.95 11.76
N MET A 71 -6.15 -6.20 11.98
CA MET A 71 -7.56 -6.49 12.27
C MET A 71 -8.05 -5.79 13.54
N GLY A 72 -7.20 -5.66 14.57
CA GLY A 72 -7.56 -4.93 15.79
C GLY A 72 -7.96 -3.47 15.52
N ARG A 73 -7.34 -2.81 14.53
CA ARG A 73 -7.71 -1.44 14.14
C ARG A 73 -9.03 -1.40 13.37
N VAL A 74 -9.34 -2.44 12.61
CA VAL A 74 -10.67 -2.59 11.99
C VAL A 74 -11.74 -2.78 13.07
N ASP A 75 -11.44 -3.59 14.10
CA ASP A 75 -12.35 -3.81 15.23
C ASP A 75 -12.56 -2.55 16.08
N ASP A 76 -11.51 -1.75 16.32
CA ASP A 76 -11.64 -0.43 16.95
C ASP A 76 -12.57 0.48 16.12
N ALA A 77 -12.43 0.50 14.79
CA ALA A 77 -13.31 1.28 13.94
C ALA A 77 -14.75 0.76 13.92
N LEU A 78 -14.94 -0.56 14.00
CA LEU A 78 -16.26 -1.18 14.14
C LEU A 78 -16.90 -0.85 15.49
N HIS A 79 -16.11 -0.81 16.56
CA HIS A 79 -16.55 -0.36 17.88
C HIS A 79 -17.05 1.09 17.84
N ILE A 80 -16.29 1.99 17.22
CA ILE A 80 -16.71 3.39 17.00
C ILE A 80 -18.01 3.44 16.17
N ALA A 81 -18.06 2.71 15.06
CA ALA A 81 -19.21 2.69 14.14
C ALA A 81 -20.50 2.12 14.77
N GLY A 82 -20.36 1.27 15.80
CA GLY A 82 -21.48 0.70 16.54
C GLY A 82 -22.17 1.68 17.49
N GLN A 83 -21.61 2.87 17.73
CA GLN A 83 -22.25 3.87 18.57
C GLN A 83 -23.46 4.53 17.87
N PRO A 84 -24.59 4.74 18.57
CA PRO A 84 -25.87 5.09 17.93
C PRO A 84 -25.86 6.45 17.23
N ASP A 85 -25.00 7.38 17.65
CA ASP A 85 -24.89 8.75 17.14
C ASP A 85 -23.71 8.94 16.17
N VAL A 86 -22.99 7.86 15.84
CA VAL A 86 -21.84 7.92 14.93
C VAL A 86 -22.24 7.71 13.48
N ILE A 87 -21.58 8.41 12.56
CA ILE A 87 -21.52 8.09 11.14
C ILE A 87 -20.05 7.79 10.83
N MET A 88 -19.74 6.53 10.55
CA MET A 88 -18.40 6.14 10.12
C MET A 88 -18.27 6.35 8.62
N THR A 89 -17.15 6.92 8.19
CA THR A 89 -16.84 7.16 6.78
C THR A 89 -15.51 6.51 6.43
N SER A 90 -15.43 5.89 5.26
CA SER A 90 -14.22 5.20 4.82
C SER A 90 -14.13 5.12 3.30
N PHE A 91 -12.95 4.81 2.78
CA PHE A 91 -12.79 4.44 1.38
C PHE A 91 -13.49 3.12 1.07
N GLY A 92 -13.83 2.90 -0.21
CA GLY A 92 -14.61 1.74 -0.63
C GLY A 92 -13.88 0.40 -0.47
N ASP A 93 -12.56 0.39 -0.60
CA ASP A 93 -11.69 -0.78 -0.43
C ASP A 93 -11.69 -1.30 1.02
N MET A 94 -11.80 -0.40 2.00
CA MET A 94 -11.92 -0.75 3.41
C MET A 94 -13.23 -1.46 3.78
N MET A 95 -14.27 -1.36 2.94
CA MET A 95 -15.59 -1.90 3.27
C MET A 95 -15.59 -3.42 3.49
N ARG A 96 -14.73 -4.14 2.76
CA ARG A 96 -14.62 -5.61 2.80
C ARG A 96 -13.44 -6.11 3.62
N VAL A 97 -12.68 -5.22 4.25
CA VAL A 97 -11.55 -5.64 5.07
C VAL A 97 -12.08 -6.41 6.28
N PRO A 98 -11.65 -7.67 6.49
CA PRO A 98 -12.09 -8.44 7.64
C PRO A 98 -11.42 -7.92 8.91
N GLY A 99 -12.24 -7.60 9.92
CA GLY A 99 -11.84 -7.52 11.32
C GLY A 99 -11.84 -8.88 11.99
N GLY A 100 -11.76 -8.91 13.32
CA GLY A 100 -11.80 -10.14 14.11
C GLY A 100 -13.19 -10.80 14.12
N SER A 101 -14.26 -10.01 14.06
CA SER A 101 -15.65 -10.49 14.12
C SER A 101 -16.50 -10.19 12.89
N ALA A 102 -16.21 -9.09 12.20
CA ALA A 102 -17.03 -8.57 11.10
C ALA A 102 -16.20 -7.68 10.16
N SER A 103 -16.74 -7.37 8.99
CA SER A 103 -16.30 -6.28 8.12
C SER A 103 -17.20 -5.05 8.26
N PHE A 104 -16.81 -3.93 7.64
CA PHE A 104 -17.67 -2.74 7.56
C PHE A 104 -18.96 -3.00 6.77
N LEU A 105 -18.95 -3.89 5.77
CA LEU A 105 -20.17 -4.31 5.09
C LEU A 105 -21.11 -5.08 6.03
N ASP A 106 -20.58 -5.98 6.84
CA ASP A 106 -21.39 -6.77 7.79
C ASP A 106 -22.01 -5.86 8.86
N ALA A 107 -21.21 -4.95 9.44
CA ALA A 107 -21.70 -3.99 10.43
C ALA A 107 -22.75 -3.04 9.84
N LYS A 108 -22.58 -2.62 8.58
CA LYS A 108 -23.60 -1.84 7.86
C LYS A 108 -24.89 -2.64 7.67
N ALA A 109 -24.79 -3.92 7.31
CA ALA A 109 -25.95 -4.81 7.18
C ALA A 109 -26.65 -5.02 8.53
N ALA A 110 -25.90 -4.98 9.64
CA ALA A 110 -26.42 -5.04 11.00
C ALA A 110 -26.98 -3.70 11.53
N GLY A 111 -26.94 -2.62 10.74
CA GLY A 111 -27.59 -1.34 11.05
C GLY A 111 -26.65 -0.18 11.42
N ALA A 112 -25.33 -0.38 11.42
CA ALA A 112 -24.38 0.73 11.62
C ALA A 112 -24.40 1.72 10.43
N ASP A 113 -24.33 3.03 10.70
CA ASP A 113 -24.27 4.05 9.65
C ASP A 113 -22.82 4.21 9.14
N ILE A 114 -22.46 3.36 8.18
CA ILE A 114 -21.15 3.38 7.51
C ILE A 114 -21.32 3.86 6.06
N ARG A 115 -20.62 4.93 5.68
CA ARG A 115 -20.72 5.58 4.37
C ARG A 115 -19.39 5.57 3.63
N MET A 116 -19.44 5.14 2.36
CA MET A 116 -18.28 5.21 1.49
C MET A 116 -18.04 6.65 1.03
N VAL A 117 -16.79 7.08 1.05
CA VAL A 117 -16.34 8.39 0.57
C VAL A 117 -15.14 8.24 -0.35
N TYR A 118 -14.93 9.19 -1.25
CA TYR A 118 -13.77 9.24 -2.15
C TYR A 118 -12.65 10.11 -1.61
N SER A 119 -12.94 10.95 -0.61
CA SER A 119 -11.96 11.84 0.00
C SER A 119 -12.31 12.14 1.46
N PRO A 120 -11.32 12.52 2.29
CA PRO A 120 -11.58 13.00 3.65
C PRO A 120 -12.46 14.27 3.65
N LEU A 121 -12.37 15.11 2.61
CA LEU A 121 -13.25 16.28 2.45
C LEU A 121 -14.73 15.90 2.28
N ASP A 122 -15.04 14.74 1.72
CA ASP A 122 -16.43 14.28 1.64
C ASP A 122 -16.95 13.86 3.01
N ALA A 123 -16.11 13.26 3.86
CA ALA A 123 -16.44 13.02 5.26
C ALA A 123 -16.71 14.33 6.01
N LEU A 124 -15.89 15.37 5.77
CA LEU A 124 -16.12 16.70 6.33
C LEU A 124 -17.45 17.33 5.85
N LYS A 125 -17.80 17.18 4.57
CA LYS A 125 -19.11 17.61 4.06
C LYS A 125 -20.27 16.86 4.72
N ILE A 126 -20.10 15.58 5.01
CA ILE A 126 -21.09 14.79 5.77
C ILE A 126 -21.23 15.35 7.19
N ALA A 127 -20.13 15.68 7.87
CA ALA A 127 -20.15 16.30 9.19
C ALA A 127 -20.96 17.61 9.21
N ARG A 128 -20.73 18.51 8.24
CA ARG A 128 -21.49 19.77 8.11
C ARG A 128 -23.00 19.57 7.94
N ARG A 129 -23.40 18.49 7.25
CA ARG A 129 -24.82 18.19 6.98
C ARG A 129 -25.51 17.46 8.13
N ASN A 130 -24.76 16.98 9.13
CA ASN A 130 -25.27 16.17 10.22
C ASN A 130 -24.75 16.71 11.58
N PRO A 131 -25.10 17.95 11.97
CA PRO A 131 -24.53 18.58 13.18
C PRO A 131 -24.86 17.83 14.47
N GLY A 132 -25.94 17.05 14.50
CA GLY A 132 -26.32 16.21 15.66
C GLY A 132 -25.69 14.82 15.66
N ARG A 133 -24.71 14.53 14.80
CA ARG A 133 -24.05 13.23 14.68
C ARG A 133 -22.54 13.41 14.71
N ARG A 134 -21.82 12.47 15.34
CA ARG A 134 -20.36 12.41 15.30
C ARG A 134 -19.92 11.71 14.02
N VAL A 135 -19.22 12.41 13.14
CA VAL A 135 -18.73 11.88 11.88
C VAL A 135 -17.26 11.53 12.03
N VAL A 136 -16.94 10.25 11.86
CA VAL A 136 -15.58 9.72 12.00
C VAL A 136 -15.08 9.28 10.63
N PHE A 137 -13.88 9.70 10.26
CA PHE A 137 -13.22 9.23 9.05
C PHE A 137 -12.15 8.19 9.39
N MET A 138 -12.32 6.96 8.89
CA MET A 138 -11.30 5.90 8.93
C MET A 138 -10.19 6.26 7.94
N ALA A 139 -9.20 7.00 8.44
CA ALA A 139 -8.09 7.49 7.63
C ALA A 139 -7.04 6.40 7.48
N ILE A 140 -6.87 5.93 6.25
CA ILE A 140 -5.86 4.95 5.87
C ILE A 140 -5.05 5.45 4.67
N GLY A 141 -3.80 5.01 4.60
CA GLY A 141 -2.96 5.21 3.43
C GLY A 141 -1.56 5.67 3.77
N PHE A 142 -0.72 5.67 2.74
CA PHE A 142 0.66 6.12 2.82
C PHE A 142 0.79 7.65 2.77
N GLU A 143 2.00 8.13 2.54
CA GLU A 143 2.33 9.55 2.41
C GLU A 143 1.54 10.23 1.27
N THR A 144 1.05 9.47 0.30
CA THR A 144 0.14 9.95 -0.76
C THR A 144 -1.19 10.49 -0.26
N THR A 145 -1.82 9.82 0.70
CA THR A 145 -3.18 10.15 1.15
C THR A 145 -3.18 11.02 2.39
N THR A 146 -2.12 10.90 3.21
CA THR A 146 -1.97 11.61 4.48
C THR A 146 -2.15 13.14 4.36
N PRO A 147 -1.59 13.84 3.35
CA PRO A 147 -1.74 15.29 3.22
C PRO A 147 -3.20 15.72 3.06
N SER A 148 -4.02 14.94 2.36
CA SER A 148 -5.44 15.24 2.17
C SER A 148 -6.20 15.16 3.50
N THR A 149 -5.90 14.15 4.31
CA THR A 149 -6.45 14.01 5.67
C THR A 149 -6.01 15.18 6.55
N ALA A 150 -4.72 15.51 6.56
CA ALA A 150 -4.18 16.62 7.34
C ALA A 150 -4.81 17.98 6.95
N MET A 151 -4.95 18.26 5.65
CA MET A 151 -5.66 19.45 5.15
C MET A 151 -7.12 19.48 5.60
N THR A 152 -7.77 18.32 5.66
CA THR A 152 -9.18 18.22 6.10
C THR A 152 -9.32 18.53 7.58
N VAL A 153 -8.38 18.07 8.42
CA VAL A 153 -8.32 18.42 9.84
C VAL A 153 -8.09 19.92 10.02
N LEU A 154 -7.15 20.53 9.27
CA LEU A 154 -6.96 21.99 9.29
C LEU A 154 -8.25 22.73 8.94
N ARG A 155 -8.98 22.24 7.94
CA ARG A 155 -10.24 22.85 7.52
C ARG A 155 -11.35 22.69 8.55
N ALA A 156 -11.41 21.55 9.23
CA ALA A 156 -12.35 21.33 10.33
C ALA A 156 -12.07 22.28 11.49
N ALA A 157 -10.78 22.49 11.83
CA ALA A 157 -10.34 23.43 12.85
C ALA A 157 -10.65 24.89 12.50
N ASP A 158 -10.36 25.30 11.27
CA ASP A 158 -10.67 26.64 10.75
C ASP A 158 -12.17 26.95 10.78
N GLU A 159 -13.02 25.94 10.56
CA GLU A 159 -14.48 26.09 10.59
C GLU A 159 -15.11 25.87 11.98
N GLY A 160 -14.34 25.44 12.99
CA GLY A 160 -14.87 25.08 14.32
C GLY A 160 -15.85 23.90 14.27
N LEU A 161 -15.58 22.91 13.41
CA LEU A 161 -16.50 21.79 13.19
C LEU A 161 -16.22 20.63 14.16
N ASP A 162 -16.78 20.71 15.36
CA ASP A 162 -16.47 19.81 16.49
C ASP A 162 -17.04 18.39 16.36
N ASN A 163 -17.94 18.16 15.40
CA ASN A 163 -18.53 16.84 15.17
C ASN A 163 -17.77 16.00 14.13
N PHE A 164 -16.62 16.47 13.64
CA PHE A 164 -15.75 15.73 12.74
C PHE A 164 -14.52 15.21 13.48
N SER A 165 -14.14 13.96 13.25
CA SER A 165 -12.89 13.41 13.75
C SER A 165 -12.29 12.38 12.79
N VAL A 166 -11.00 12.11 12.99
CA VAL A 166 -10.21 11.19 12.17
C VAL A 166 -9.71 10.07 13.06
N PHE A 167 -9.99 8.84 12.66
CA PHE A 167 -9.33 7.65 13.21
C PHE A 167 -8.08 7.36 12.39
N CYS A 168 -6.94 7.90 12.86
CA CYS A 168 -5.70 8.00 12.08
C CYS A 168 -4.92 6.69 12.03
N ASN A 169 -4.94 6.04 10.86
CA ASN A 169 -4.21 4.81 10.53
C ASN A 169 -3.28 5.01 9.33
N HIS A 170 -2.77 6.22 9.16
CA HIS A 170 -1.76 6.51 8.15
C HIS A 170 -0.43 5.86 8.51
N VAL A 171 0.18 5.23 7.52
CA VAL A 171 1.44 4.49 7.61
C VAL A 171 2.49 5.15 6.70
N THR A 172 3.77 4.88 6.94
CA THR A 172 4.88 5.44 6.15
C THR A 172 5.72 4.33 5.54
N ILE A 173 6.16 4.50 4.29
CA ILE A 173 6.80 3.42 3.54
C ILE A 173 8.25 3.18 3.96
N ILE A 174 8.98 4.22 4.35
CA ILE A 174 10.43 4.13 4.63
C ILE A 174 10.74 3.12 5.76
N PRO A 175 10.07 3.16 6.92
CA PRO A 175 10.28 2.17 7.98
C PRO A 175 9.90 0.74 7.57
N ALA A 176 8.90 0.57 6.70
CA ALA A 176 8.53 -0.75 6.20
C ALA A 176 9.60 -1.33 5.26
N ILE A 177 10.16 -0.52 4.36
CA ILE A 177 11.30 -0.93 3.52
C ILE A 177 12.49 -1.31 4.41
N LYS A 178 12.79 -0.51 5.44
CA LYS A 178 13.86 -0.80 6.39
C LYS A 178 13.64 -2.14 7.11
N ALA A 179 12.44 -2.41 7.59
CA ALA A 179 12.10 -3.68 8.24
C ALA A 179 12.28 -4.89 7.31
N ILE A 180 12.03 -4.73 6.01
CA ILE A 180 12.28 -5.78 5.00
C ILE A 180 13.77 -5.99 4.80
N LEU A 181 14.53 -4.90 4.69
CA LEU A 181 15.99 -4.93 4.50
C LEU A 181 16.72 -5.53 5.70
N ASP A 182 16.21 -5.32 6.92
CA ASP A 182 16.74 -5.89 8.15
C ASP A 182 16.38 -7.40 8.31
N SER A 183 15.50 -7.93 7.46
CA SER A 183 15.10 -9.34 7.49
C SER A 183 16.16 -10.23 6.80
N PRO A 184 16.75 -11.21 7.49
CA PRO A 184 17.84 -12.04 6.95
C PRO A 184 17.37 -12.98 5.83
N ASP A 185 16.08 -13.29 5.78
CA ASP A 185 15.52 -14.31 4.88
C ASP A 185 15.34 -13.80 3.44
N LEU A 186 15.36 -12.48 3.22
CA LEU A 186 15.03 -11.90 1.93
C LEU A 186 16.26 -11.39 1.17
N ARG A 187 16.64 -12.14 0.14
CA ARG A 187 17.69 -11.75 -0.81
C ARG A 187 17.09 -10.93 -1.95
N LEU A 188 17.10 -9.60 -1.80
CA LEU A 188 16.73 -8.64 -2.84
C LEU A 188 17.96 -8.06 -3.51
N ASP A 189 17.91 -7.93 -4.84
CA ASP A 189 18.91 -7.23 -5.64
C ASP A 189 18.60 -5.74 -5.79
N GLY A 190 17.38 -5.28 -5.52
CA GLY A 190 17.00 -3.87 -5.61
C GLY A 190 15.50 -3.63 -5.49
N PHE A 191 15.08 -2.37 -5.63
CA PHE A 191 13.70 -1.94 -5.43
C PHE A 191 13.16 -1.09 -6.58
N ILE A 192 11.89 -1.30 -6.90
CA ILE A 192 11.08 -0.37 -7.68
C ILE A 192 10.35 0.52 -6.68
N GLY A 193 10.78 1.78 -6.60
CA GLY A 193 10.31 2.76 -5.63
C GLY A 193 8.93 3.32 -5.97
N PRO A 194 8.09 3.62 -4.97
CA PRO A 194 6.67 3.93 -5.15
C PRO A 194 6.49 5.36 -5.71
N GLY A 195 6.05 5.46 -6.97
CA GLY A 195 5.98 6.74 -7.68
C GLY A 195 5.17 7.81 -6.97
N HIS A 196 3.90 7.52 -6.64
CA HIS A 196 3.03 8.52 -6.01
C HIS A 196 3.48 8.90 -4.59
N VAL A 197 3.99 7.96 -3.78
CA VAL A 197 4.56 8.30 -2.46
C VAL A 197 5.74 9.24 -2.63
N SER A 198 6.60 8.96 -3.61
CA SER A 198 7.75 9.81 -3.94
C SER A 198 7.34 11.21 -4.41
N THR A 199 6.13 11.41 -4.94
CA THR A 199 5.65 12.78 -5.25
C THR A 199 5.48 13.64 -4.00
N VAL A 200 5.29 13.01 -2.83
CA VAL A 200 5.14 13.69 -1.54
C VAL A 200 6.49 13.82 -0.85
N ILE A 201 7.20 12.72 -0.66
CA ILE A 201 8.43 12.70 0.14
C ILE A 201 9.72 12.93 -0.67
N GLY A 202 9.64 12.84 -2.00
CA GLY A 202 10.79 12.95 -2.88
C GLY A 202 11.58 11.65 -3.02
N CYS A 203 12.72 11.73 -3.71
CA CYS A 203 13.63 10.61 -3.90
C CYS A 203 14.66 10.48 -2.77
N ARG A 204 15.04 11.61 -2.13
CA ARG A 204 16.09 11.63 -1.11
C ARG A 204 15.86 10.68 0.06
N PRO A 205 14.63 10.52 0.59
CA PRO A 205 14.41 9.60 1.71
C PRO A 205 14.77 8.14 1.42
N TYR A 206 14.94 7.75 0.15
CA TYR A 206 15.36 6.40 -0.23
C TYR A 206 16.89 6.22 -0.29
N GLU A 207 17.69 7.30 -0.19
CA GLU A 207 19.15 7.26 -0.36
C GLU A 207 19.84 6.33 0.66
N PHE A 208 19.25 6.15 1.85
CA PHE A 208 19.75 5.22 2.87
C PHE A 208 19.80 3.75 2.37
N ILE A 209 18.93 3.36 1.43
CA ILE A 209 18.90 1.99 0.90
C ILE A 209 20.20 1.69 0.13
N ALA A 210 20.65 2.65 -0.67
CA ALA A 210 21.91 2.55 -1.38
C ALA A 210 23.10 2.67 -0.42
N ALA A 211 23.07 3.67 0.48
CA ALA A 211 24.20 4.00 1.34
C ALA A 211 24.44 2.98 2.47
N GLU A 212 23.38 2.44 3.09
CA GLU A 212 23.48 1.56 4.25
C GLU A 212 23.38 0.07 3.86
N TYR A 213 22.57 -0.26 2.85
CA TYR A 213 22.27 -1.65 2.48
C TYR A 213 22.87 -2.09 1.15
N GLY A 214 23.48 -1.17 0.39
CA GLY A 214 24.09 -1.50 -0.90
C GLY A 214 23.10 -2.00 -1.94
N ARG A 215 21.83 -1.57 -1.86
CA ARG A 215 20.78 -1.97 -2.82
C ARG A 215 20.32 -0.78 -3.66
N PRO A 216 20.27 -0.91 -5.01
CA PRO A 216 19.75 0.14 -5.86
C PRO A 216 18.24 0.27 -5.72
N LEU A 217 17.72 1.48 -5.90
CA LEU A 217 16.29 1.76 -5.98
C LEU A 217 16.02 2.68 -7.17
N VAL A 218 14.97 2.38 -7.94
CA VAL A 218 14.52 3.25 -9.02
C VAL A 218 13.08 3.70 -8.75
N VAL A 219 12.86 4.99 -8.51
CA VAL A 219 11.52 5.56 -8.37
C VAL A 219 10.82 5.52 -9.74
N ALA A 220 9.69 4.82 -9.80
CA ALA A 220 9.03 4.48 -11.06
C ALA A 220 7.63 5.07 -11.22
N GLY A 221 7.27 5.40 -12.46
CA GLY A 221 5.89 5.69 -12.85
C GLY A 221 5.02 4.41 -12.88
N PHE A 222 3.77 4.54 -13.33
CA PHE A 222 2.77 3.47 -13.23
C PHE A 222 2.43 2.81 -14.56
N GLU A 223 2.97 3.30 -15.67
CA GLU A 223 2.71 2.71 -16.98
C GLU A 223 3.62 1.49 -17.23
N PRO A 224 3.23 0.54 -18.07
CA PRO A 224 4.03 -0.64 -18.41
C PRO A 224 5.49 -0.32 -18.76
N LEU A 225 5.72 0.70 -19.61
CA LEU A 225 7.07 1.10 -19.99
C LEU A 225 7.84 1.76 -18.83
N ASP A 226 7.17 2.40 -17.87
CA ASP A 226 7.86 2.96 -16.70
C ASP A 226 8.48 1.84 -15.85
N ILE A 227 7.72 0.77 -15.64
CA ILE A 227 8.16 -0.39 -14.84
C ILE A 227 9.28 -1.13 -15.57
N LEU A 228 9.10 -1.43 -16.87
CA LEU A 228 10.15 -2.07 -17.67
C LEU A 228 11.43 -1.21 -17.71
N GLN A 229 11.31 0.11 -17.85
CA GLN A 229 12.47 1.00 -17.85
C GLN A 229 13.17 0.98 -16.49
N SER A 230 12.41 0.94 -15.41
CA SER A 230 12.96 0.88 -14.05
C SER A 230 13.71 -0.43 -13.81
N ILE A 231 13.20 -1.56 -14.31
CA ILE A 231 13.90 -2.85 -14.28
C ILE A 231 15.20 -2.80 -15.10
N HIS A 232 15.16 -2.24 -16.31
CA HIS A 232 16.36 -2.03 -17.12
C HIS A 232 17.40 -1.17 -16.38
N LEU A 233 17.00 -0.08 -15.73
CA LEU A 233 17.90 0.78 -14.94
C LEU A 233 18.50 0.06 -13.74
N LEU A 234 17.70 -0.75 -13.02
CA LEU A 234 18.19 -1.59 -11.92
C LEU A 234 19.24 -2.61 -12.42
N LEU A 235 18.96 -3.31 -13.51
CA LEU A 235 19.91 -4.28 -14.09
C LEU A 235 21.17 -3.61 -14.62
N THR A 236 21.04 -2.43 -15.24
CA THR A 236 22.20 -1.64 -15.70
C THR A 236 23.11 -1.29 -14.52
N GLN A 237 22.53 -0.80 -13.42
CA GLN A 237 23.27 -0.52 -12.19
C GLN A 237 24.03 -1.76 -11.68
N LEU A 238 23.37 -2.92 -11.64
CA LEU A 238 24.00 -4.15 -11.18
C LEU A 238 25.13 -4.63 -12.12
N ALA A 239 24.96 -4.51 -13.43
CA ALA A 239 26.00 -4.84 -14.41
C ALA A 239 27.22 -3.90 -14.31
N GLU A 240 26.98 -2.63 -13.95
CA GLU A 240 28.02 -1.62 -13.74
C GLU A 240 28.65 -1.66 -12.34
N ASN A 241 28.23 -2.58 -11.46
CA ASN A 241 28.58 -2.59 -10.03
C ASN A 241 28.31 -1.23 -9.34
N ARG A 242 27.23 -0.56 -9.76
CA ARG A 242 26.78 0.73 -9.25
C ARG A 242 25.54 0.54 -8.39
N VAL A 243 25.45 1.33 -7.32
CA VAL A 243 24.31 1.30 -6.39
C VAL A 243 23.90 2.75 -6.11
N ALA A 244 22.73 3.15 -6.61
CA ALA A 244 22.20 4.48 -6.42
C ALA A 244 20.66 4.48 -6.38
N VAL A 245 20.11 5.59 -5.89
CA VAL A 245 18.71 5.95 -6.13
C VAL A 245 18.63 6.66 -7.47
N GLU A 246 17.81 6.17 -8.38
CA GLU A 246 17.50 6.84 -9.64
C GLU A 246 16.02 7.24 -9.73
N ASN A 247 15.74 8.29 -10.51
CA ASN A 247 14.40 8.83 -10.68
C ASN A 247 13.92 8.62 -12.12
N GLN A 248 13.35 7.44 -12.39
CA GLN A 248 12.70 7.16 -13.68
C GLN A 248 11.45 8.03 -13.85
N TYR A 249 10.76 8.35 -12.76
CA TYR A 249 9.54 9.15 -12.77
C TYR A 249 9.78 10.67 -12.69
N GLY A 250 10.91 11.17 -13.19
CA GLY A 250 11.33 12.57 -13.07
C GLY A 250 10.39 13.60 -13.71
N ARG A 251 9.46 13.16 -14.56
CA ARG A 251 8.38 14.00 -15.11
C ARG A 251 7.34 14.44 -14.08
N VAL A 252 7.25 13.75 -12.93
CA VAL A 252 6.28 14.02 -11.87
C VAL A 252 6.93 14.13 -10.50
N VAL A 253 8.00 13.36 -10.23
CA VAL A 253 8.63 13.28 -8.90
C VAL A 253 9.80 14.27 -8.76
N PRO A 254 9.70 15.29 -7.90
CA PRO A 254 10.85 16.11 -7.51
C PRO A 254 11.74 15.37 -6.49
N TRP A 255 13.05 15.67 -6.49
CA TRP A 255 14.00 15.04 -5.57
C TRP A 255 13.70 15.32 -4.09
N ASP A 256 13.33 16.56 -3.76
CA ASP A 256 13.05 17.01 -2.38
C ASP A 256 11.58 16.83 -1.97
N GLY A 257 10.74 16.25 -2.84
CA GLY A 257 9.32 16.04 -2.58
C GLY A 257 8.49 17.32 -2.69
N ASN A 258 7.27 17.24 -2.17
CA ASN A 258 6.31 18.35 -2.19
C ASN A 258 6.36 19.13 -0.88
N GLY A 259 7.11 20.24 -0.88
CA GLY A 259 7.27 21.07 0.32
C GLY A 259 5.96 21.59 0.92
N LYS A 260 4.88 21.79 0.14
CA LYS A 260 3.58 22.19 0.70
C LYS A 260 2.93 21.03 1.46
N ALA A 261 2.93 19.84 0.86
CA ALA A 261 2.40 18.64 1.50
C ALA A 261 3.18 18.30 2.78
N LEU A 262 4.50 18.31 2.72
CA LEU A 262 5.38 18.03 3.87
C LEU A 262 5.14 19.02 5.02
N ARG A 263 4.95 20.32 4.74
CA ARG A 263 4.62 21.32 5.77
C ARG A 263 3.31 21.00 6.47
N VAL A 264 2.25 20.73 5.70
CA VAL A 264 0.92 20.39 6.26
C VAL A 264 0.99 19.12 7.09
N LEU A 265 1.71 18.09 6.61
CA LEU A 265 1.94 16.87 7.39
C LEU A 265 2.65 17.18 8.71
N SER A 266 3.75 17.93 8.66
CA SER A 266 4.52 18.26 9.85
C SER A 266 3.74 19.09 10.88
N GLN A 267 2.78 19.90 10.41
CA GLN A 267 1.91 20.73 11.24
C GLN A 267 0.86 19.89 11.97
N VAL A 268 0.22 18.94 11.29
CA VAL A 268 -0.98 18.24 11.82
C VAL A 268 -0.64 16.88 12.44
N MET A 269 0.37 16.21 11.91
CA MET A 269 0.69 14.83 12.21
C MET A 269 2.05 14.72 12.89
N GLU A 270 2.22 13.66 13.68
CA GLU A 270 3.49 13.21 14.22
C GLU A 270 3.62 11.70 14.15
N VAL A 271 4.86 11.22 14.21
CA VAL A 271 5.16 9.79 14.11
C VAL A 271 4.79 9.09 15.41
N ARG A 272 4.14 7.93 15.30
CA ARG A 272 3.87 7.03 16.42
C ARG A 272 5.14 6.23 16.78
N PRO A 273 5.40 5.97 18.07
CA PRO A 273 6.54 5.13 18.47
C PRO A 273 6.52 3.74 17.82
N HIS A 274 5.35 3.10 17.79
CA HIS A 274 5.15 1.78 17.19
C HIS A 274 3.78 1.68 16.53
N PHE A 275 3.68 0.85 15.50
CA PHE A 275 2.42 0.48 14.87
C PHE A 275 2.50 -0.95 14.35
N GLU A 276 1.42 -1.71 14.51
CA GLU A 276 1.35 -3.05 13.95
C GLU A 276 1.07 -2.96 12.45
N TRP A 277 1.80 -3.72 11.66
CA TRP A 277 1.58 -3.93 10.24
C TRP A 277 1.14 -5.37 10.07
N ARG A 278 -0.04 -5.57 9.49
CA ARG A 278 -0.57 -6.91 9.22
C ARG A 278 0.43 -7.70 8.37
N GLY A 279 0.83 -8.87 8.85
CA GLY A 279 1.84 -9.71 8.21
C GLY A 279 3.31 -9.34 8.45
N LEU A 280 3.62 -8.17 9.01
CA LEU A 280 4.99 -7.75 9.35
C LEU A 280 5.23 -7.52 10.85
N GLY A 281 4.17 -7.50 11.66
CA GLY A 281 4.27 -7.26 13.10
C GLY A 281 4.48 -5.78 13.44
N PHE A 282 5.02 -5.50 14.62
CA PHE A 282 5.25 -4.11 15.04
C PHE A 282 6.48 -3.52 14.36
N ILE A 283 6.28 -2.39 13.68
CA ILE A 283 7.36 -1.61 13.08
C ILE A 283 7.44 -0.26 13.80
N SER A 284 8.62 0.06 14.30
CA SER A 284 8.86 1.33 14.99
C SER A 284 8.74 2.51 14.04
N HIS A 285 8.17 3.62 14.50
CA HIS A 285 8.13 4.89 13.75
C HIS A 285 7.46 4.79 12.36
N SER A 286 6.56 3.82 12.17
CA SER A 286 6.00 3.44 10.86
C SER A 286 4.60 3.97 10.57
N ALA A 287 4.02 4.73 11.48
CA ALA A 287 2.68 5.29 11.35
C ALA A 287 2.59 6.68 11.96
N LEU A 288 1.50 7.36 11.65
CA LEU A 288 1.23 8.72 12.06
C LEU A 288 0.04 8.79 13.02
N ARG A 289 0.04 9.80 13.87
CA ARG A 289 -1.09 10.23 14.71
C ARG A 289 -1.25 11.74 14.62
N LEU A 290 -2.42 12.24 15.01
CA LEU A 290 -2.61 13.67 15.15
C LEU A 290 -1.78 14.21 16.31
N ARG A 291 -1.24 15.42 16.12
CA ARG A 291 -0.55 16.15 17.19
C ARG A 291 -1.53 16.62 18.26
N GLU A 292 -0.98 16.91 19.45
CA GLU A 292 -1.74 17.45 20.59
C GLU A 292 -2.62 18.65 20.24
N ALA A 293 -2.11 19.57 19.40
CA ALA A 293 -2.85 20.75 18.96
C ALA A 293 -4.14 20.43 18.19
N TYR A 294 -4.29 19.20 17.68
CA TYR A 294 -5.47 18.72 16.94
C TYR A 294 -6.17 17.57 17.66
N ALA A 295 -5.95 17.42 18.97
CA ALA A 295 -6.54 16.36 19.80
C ALA A 295 -8.08 16.28 19.72
N ALA A 296 -8.75 17.44 19.56
CA ALA A 296 -10.19 17.51 19.39
C ALA A 296 -10.72 16.84 18.11
N TYR A 297 -9.84 16.53 17.15
CA TYR A 297 -10.17 15.85 15.90
C TYR A 297 -9.65 14.41 15.87
N ASP A 298 -9.06 13.90 16.96
CA ASP A 298 -8.50 12.55 17.05
C ASP A 298 -9.51 11.58 17.64
N ALA A 299 -10.04 10.68 16.81
CA ALA A 299 -11.02 9.70 17.27
C ALA A 299 -10.46 8.76 18.35
N GLU A 300 -9.13 8.52 18.40
CA GLU A 300 -8.53 7.70 19.47
C GLU A 300 -8.57 8.38 20.84
N ARG A 301 -8.77 9.70 20.88
CA ARG A 301 -8.89 10.47 22.11
C ARG A 301 -10.34 10.73 22.50
N LEU A 302 -11.23 10.75 21.51
CA LEU A 302 -12.65 11.02 21.70
C LEU A 302 -13.48 9.78 22.05
N PHE A 303 -12.98 8.60 21.70
CA PHE A 303 -13.66 7.33 21.90
C PHE A 303 -12.82 6.41 22.79
N ASP A 304 -13.48 5.66 23.67
CA ASP A 304 -12.83 4.59 24.44
C ASP A 304 -12.65 3.38 23.52
N LEU A 305 -11.40 3.05 23.20
CA LEU A 305 -11.09 2.00 22.22
C LEU A 305 -10.67 0.71 22.92
N PRO A 306 -11.19 -0.45 22.48
CA PRO A 306 -10.77 -1.74 23.01
C PRO A 306 -9.26 -1.97 22.89
N GLY A 307 -8.64 -1.52 21.78
CA GLY A 307 -7.19 -1.66 21.56
C GLY A 307 -6.72 -3.12 21.53
N VAL A 308 -7.64 -4.05 21.20
CA VAL A 308 -7.37 -5.48 21.26
C VAL A 308 -6.54 -5.89 20.06
N ARG A 309 -5.39 -6.51 20.32
CA ARG A 309 -4.61 -7.14 19.26
C ARG A 309 -5.31 -8.42 18.79
N VAL A 310 -5.59 -8.48 17.49
CA VAL A 310 -6.23 -9.64 16.86
C VAL A 310 -5.28 -10.26 15.84
N ALA A 311 -4.93 -11.52 16.06
CA ALA A 311 -4.02 -12.27 15.21
C ALA A 311 -4.70 -12.73 13.92
N ASP A 312 -3.96 -12.71 12.81
CA ASP A 312 -4.40 -13.24 11.52
C ASP A 312 -4.89 -14.69 11.59
N PRO A 313 -5.91 -15.07 10.79
CA PRO A 313 -6.31 -16.46 10.66
C PRO A 313 -5.11 -17.32 10.26
N LYS A 314 -4.85 -18.40 10.98
CA LYS A 314 -3.72 -19.32 10.71
C LYS A 314 -3.75 -19.92 9.29
N SER A 315 -4.91 -19.95 8.65
CA SER A 315 -5.10 -20.42 7.28
C SER A 315 -4.58 -19.42 6.23
N CYS A 316 -4.41 -18.15 6.58
CA CYS A 316 -3.99 -17.09 5.68
C CYS A 316 -2.48 -16.86 5.74
N GLN A 317 -1.84 -16.74 4.58
CA GLN A 317 -0.39 -16.50 4.46
C GLN A 317 -0.08 -15.13 3.84
N CYS A 318 -0.95 -14.13 4.03
CA CYS A 318 -0.74 -12.77 3.48
C CYS A 318 0.60 -12.17 3.90
N GLY A 319 1.04 -12.37 5.14
CA GLY A 319 2.35 -11.87 5.59
C GLY A 319 3.52 -12.43 4.80
N GLU A 320 3.49 -13.72 4.43
CA GLU A 320 4.51 -14.33 3.58
C GLU A 320 4.47 -13.79 2.15
N VAL A 321 3.28 -13.44 1.65
CA VAL A 321 3.14 -12.78 0.34
C VAL A 321 3.73 -11.37 0.38
N LEU A 322 3.39 -10.55 1.38
CA LEU A 322 3.89 -9.18 1.54
C LEU A 322 5.39 -9.10 1.82
N LYS A 323 5.98 -10.15 2.42
CA LYS A 323 7.43 -10.28 2.60
C LYS A 323 8.12 -10.85 1.36
N GLY A 324 7.38 -11.31 0.34
CA GLY A 324 7.95 -11.91 -0.85
C GLY A 324 8.45 -13.34 -0.71
N VAL A 325 8.13 -14.01 0.40
CA VAL A 325 8.50 -15.40 0.68
C VAL A 325 7.63 -16.35 -0.14
N LEU A 326 6.36 -15.99 -0.35
CA LEU A 326 5.40 -16.75 -1.14
C LEU A 326 4.79 -15.89 -2.24
N LYS A 327 4.53 -16.51 -3.38
CA LYS A 327 3.64 -15.97 -4.40
C LYS A 327 2.17 -16.26 -4.02
N PRO A 328 1.20 -15.43 -4.44
CA PRO A 328 -0.21 -15.60 -4.06
C PRO A 328 -0.78 -17.01 -4.28
N TRP A 329 -0.48 -17.63 -5.43
CA TRP A 329 -0.96 -18.97 -5.80
C TRP A 329 -0.31 -20.11 -4.99
N GLN A 330 0.74 -19.83 -4.23
CA GLN A 330 1.34 -20.81 -3.31
C GLN A 330 0.60 -20.84 -1.96
N CYS A 331 -0.28 -19.88 -1.68
CA CYS A 331 -1.10 -19.88 -0.48
C CYS A 331 -2.22 -20.92 -0.60
N LYS A 332 -2.36 -21.79 0.40
CA LYS A 332 -3.29 -22.94 0.37
C LYS A 332 -4.77 -22.57 0.21
N VAL A 333 -5.15 -21.37 0.62
CA VAL A 333 -6.54 -20.89 0.54
C VAL A 333 -6.80 -19.94 -0.62
N PHE A 334 -5.78 -19.63 -1.43
CA PHE A 334 -5.90 -18.70 -2.55
C PHE A 334 -6.85 -19.22 -3.62
N GLY A 335 -7.84 -18.41 -4.02
CA GLY A 335 -8.78 -18.73 -5.08
C GLY A 335 -9.76 -19.85 -4.78
N THR A 336 -9.73 -20.39 -3.56
CA THR A 336 -10.65 -21.41 -3.06
C THR A 336 -11.50 -20.84 -1.93
N ALA A 337 -11.03 -20.93 -0.69
CA ALA A 337 -11.71 -20.35 0.47
C ALA A 337 -11.50 -18.83 0.58
N CYS A 338 -10.42 -18.29 0.02
CA CYS A 338 -10.13 -16.86 -0.04
C CYS A 338 -10.32 -16.37 -1.48
N THR A 339 -11.41 -15.63 -1.72
CA THR A 339 -11.73 -14.99 -3.01
C THR A 339 -12.06 -13.50 -2.77
N PRO A 340 -12.16 -12.66 -3.82
CA PRO A 340 -12.59 -11.27 -3.65
C PRO A 340 -13.98 -11.11 -3.01
N GLU A 341 -14.88 -12.08 -3.22
CA GLU A 341 -16.21 -12.11 -2.61
C GLU A 341 -16.14 -12.49 -1.12
N THR A 342 -15.30 -13.46 -0.77
CA THR A 342 -15.09 -13.95 0.60
C THR A 342 -13.60 -13.86 0.99
N PRO A 343 -13.07 -12.65 1.24
CA PRO A 343 -11.66 -12.47 1.51
C PRO A 343 -11.32 -12.90 2.95
N ILE A 344 -10.45 -13.90 3.08
CA ILE A 344 -9.88 -14.27 4.39
C ILE A 344 -8.75 -13.32 4.78
N GLY A 345 -7.93 -12.94 3.78
CA GLY A 345 -6.79 -12.04 3.96
C GLY A 345 -6.98 -10.72 3.24
N THR A 346 -6.40 -9.65 3.78
CA THR A 346 -6.48 -8.31 3.21
C THR A 346 -5.86 -8.19 1.82
N CYS A 347 -4.87 -9.01 1.47
CA CYS A 347 -4.29 -9.00 0.13
C CYS A 347 -5.30 -9.40 -0.97
N MET A 348 -6.43 -10.02 -0.61
CA MET A 348 -7.52 -10.38 -1.53
C MET A 348 -8.63 -9.31 -1.60
N VAL A 349 -8.57 -8.28 -0.74
CA VAL A 349 -9.62 -7.26 -0.62
C VAL A 349 -9.42 -6.12 -1.61
N SER A 350 -8.25 -5.47 -1.54
CA SER A 350 -7.96 -4.30 -2.37
C SER A 350 -7.53 -4.70 -3.77
N SER A 351 -7.92 -3.95 -4.79
CA SER A 351 -7.42 -4.10 -6.17
C SER A 351 -5.91 -3.85 -6.29
N GLU A 352 -5.32 -3.20 -5.30
CA GLU A 352 -3.88 -2.99 -5.11
C GLU A 352 -3.20 -4.14 -4.35
N GLY A 353 -3.96 -5.07 -3.80
CA GLY A 353 -3.44 -6.24 -3.08
C GLY A 353 -2.91 -7.30 -4.03
N ALA A 354 -1.75 -7.88 -3.69
CA ALA A 354 -1.08 -8.88 -4.54
C ALA A 354 -1.96 -10.09 -4.86
N CYS A 355 -2.75 -10.59 -3.89
CA CYS A 355 -3.64 -11.73 -4.13
C CYS A 355 -4.81 -11.37 -5.04
N ALA A 356 -5.48 -10.23 -4.80
CA ALA A 356 -6.58 -9.79 -5.65
C ALA A 356 -6.11 -9.48 -7.07
N ALA A 357 -4.95 -8.84 -7.23
CA ALA A 357 -4.36 -8.56 -8.54
C ALA A 357 -4.03 -9.86 -9.28
N TYR A 358 -3.44 -10.85 -8.59
CA TYR A 358 -3.20 -12.16 -9.17
C TYR A 358 -4.49 -12.90 -9.52
N TYR A 359 -5.51 -12.86 -8.66
CA TYR A 359 -6.78 -13.53 -8.90
C TYR A 359 -7.51 -12.96 -10.13
N ASN A 360 -7.51 -11.64 -10.27
CA ASN A 360 -8.24 -10.95 -11.34
C ASN A 360 -7.50 -10.91 -12.68
N PHE A 361 -6.17 -10.79 -12.65
CA PHE A 361 -5.36 -10.56 -13.85
C PHE A 361 -4.22 -11.54 -14.04
N GLY A 362 -3.86 -12.30 -12.99
CA GLY A 362 -2.88 -13.35 -13.11
C GLY A 362 -3.31 -14.33 -14.19
N ARG A 363 -2.47 -14.47 -15.21
CA ARG A 363 -2.69 -15.48 -16.24
C ARG A 363 -2.40 -16.82 -15.57
N PHE A 364 -3.42 -17.65 -15.41
CA PHE A 364 -3.30 -19.02 -14.94
C PHE A 364 -2.59 -19.88 -16.01
N ASP A 365 -1.35 -19.57 -16.37
CA ASP A 365 -0.51 -20.49 -17.13
C ASP A 365 0.97 -20.21 -16.94
N ARG A 366 1.64 -21.16 -16.29
CA ARG A 366 2.70 -21.94 -16.92
C ARG A 366 2.69 -23.32 -16.24
N ALA A 367 1.86 -24.23 -16.76
CA ALA A 367 1.77 -25.67 -16.44
C ALA A 367 1.28 -26.14 -15.05
N GLY A 368 1.27 -25.33 -13.98
CA GLY A 368 1.04 -25.82 -12.60
C GLY A 368 -0.40 -26.07 -12.12
N VAL A 369 -1.44 -25.60 -12.82
CA VAL A 369 -2.83 -25.70 -12.32
C VAL A 369 -3.47 -27.08 -12.59
N ARG A 370 -2.94 -27.87 -13.54
CA ARG A 370 -3.49 -29.21 -13.82
C ARG A 370 -3.12 -30.27 -12.78
N GLU A 371 -2.09 -30.06 -11.97
CA GLU A 371 -1.72 -30.96 -10.88
C GLU A 371 -2.43 -30.63 -9.58
N ALA A 372 -2.57 -29.35 -9.22
CA ALA A 372 -3.17 -28.93 -7.95
C ALA A 372 -4.70 -29.18 -7.85
N ILE A 373 -5.38 -29.43 -8.97
CA ILE A 373 -6.82 -29.76 -9.01
C ILE A 373 -7.03 -31.29 -9.15
N ARG A 374 -5.96 -32.08 -9.35
CA ARG A 374 -6.03 -33.55 -9.55
C ARG A 374 -5.36 -34.37 -8.45
N SER A 375 -4.82 -33.76 -7.39
CA SER A 375 -4.26 -34.46 -6.21
C SER A 375 -5.19 -34.42 -5.01
#